data_AF-A0A6J7H3C0-F1
#
_entry.id   AF-A0A6J7H3C0-F1
#
_cell.length_a   1.000
_cell.length_b   1.000
_cell.length_c   1.000
_cell.angle_alpha   90.00
_cell.angle_beta   90.00
_cell.angle_gamma   90.00
#
_symmetry.space_group_name_H-M   'P 1'
#
loop_
_entity.id
_entity.type
_entity.pdbx_description
1 polymer ?
#
loop_
_entity_poly.entity_id
_entity_poly.type
_entity_poly.pdbx_seq_one_letter_code
_entity_poly.pdbx_strand_id
1 'polypeptide(L)' 'MTGWFSSFMNHPATYLQSGWLQISVSNLLVILLMLAVFALAILLPFPGDRK' A
#
# COMPACT_ATOMS: atom_id res chain seq x y z
N MET A 1 -4.38 22.25 28.39
CA MET A 1 -4.09 22.68 27.00
C MET A 1 -3.52 21.52 26.18
N THR A 2 -4.22 20.38 26.00
CA THR A 2 -3.75 19.26 25.13
C THR A 2 -4.88 18.30 24.71
N GLY A 3 -6.13 18.76 24.63
CA GLY A 3 -7.29 17.90 24.35
C GLY A 3 -7.58 17.61 22.86
N TRP A 4 -6.86 18.26 21.94
CA TRP A 4 -7.18 18.24 20.50
C TRP A 4 -6.30 17.29 19.70
N PHE A 5 -5.13 16.91 20.20
CA PHE A 5 -4.22 15.99 19.50
C PHE A 5 -4.59 14.52 19.72
N SER A 6 -5.36 14.23 20.78
CA SER A 6 -5.80 12.88 21.15
C SER A 6 -6.81 12.29 20.18
N SER A 7 -7.59 13.10 19.45
CA SER A 7 -8.52 12.61 18.44
C SER A 7 -7.82 12.12 17.18
N PHE A 8 -6.69 12.73 16.79
CA PHE A 8 -5.91 12.37 15.60
C PHE A 8 -5.05 11.11 15.80
N MET A 9 -4.67 10.80 17.03
CA MET A 9 -3.89 9.59 17.36
C MET A 9 -4.73 8.31 17.41
N ASN A 10 -6.06 8.43 17.40
CA ASN A 10 -6.98 7.31 17.50
C ASN A 10 -7.38 6.72 16.14
N HIS A 11 -6.74 7.11 15.04
CA HIS A 11 -7.01 6.43 13.77
C HIS A 11 -6.40 5.02 13.84
N PRO A 12 -7.21 3.96 13.99
CA PRO A 12 -6.68 2.62 14.17
C PRO A 12 -6.06 2.25 12.83
N ALA A 13 -4.78 1.89 12.84
CA ALA A 13 -4.19 1.24 11.69
C ALA A 13 -5.05 0.01 11.39
N THR A 14 -5.70 0.00 10.22
CA THR A 14 -6.59 -1.09 9.82
C THR A 14 -5.73 -2.34 9.60
N TYR A 15 -5.60 -3.17 10.64
CA TYR A 15 -4.96 -4.47 10.58
C TYR A 15 -6.02 -5.50 10.20
N LEU A 16 -5.84 -6.19 9.08
CA LEU A 16 -6.67 -7.35 8.73
C LEU A 16 -6.17 -8.54 9.55
N GLN A 17 -6.85 -8.83 10.67
CA GLN A 17 -6.56 -9.95 11.55
C GLN A 17 -7.35 -11.18 11.11
N SER A 18 -6.78 -12.01 10.24
CA SER A 18 -7.41 -13.27 9.77
C SER A 18 -7.03 -14.50 10.61
N GLY A 19 -6.59 -14.30 11.87
CA GLY A 19 -6.09 -15.37 12.75
C GLY A 19 -4.71 -15.04 13.30
N TRP A 20 -3.66 -15.77 12.88
CA TRP A 20 -2.28 -15.63 13.38
C TRP A 20 -1.38 -14.69 12.56
N LEU A 21 -1.81 -14.24 11.38
CA LEU A 21 -1.08 -13.24 10.58
C LEU A 21 -1.69 -11.86 10.82
N GLN A 22 -0.88 -10.97 11.39
CA GLN A 22 -1.22 -9.55 11.53
C GLN A 22 -0.60 -8.80 10.36
N ILE A 23 -1.32 -8.75 9.22
CA ILE A 23 -0.87 -7.99 8.06
C ILE A 23 -1.52 -6.61 8.11
N SER A 24 -0.71 -5.56 8.18
CA SER A 24 -1.16 -4.19 7.95
C SER A 24 -1.73 -4.09 6.54
N VAL A 25 -2.96 -3.57 6.39
CA VAL A 25 -3.56 -3.30 5.08
C VAL A 25 -2.62 -2.46 4.22
N SER A 26 -1.87 -1.54 4.84
CA SER A 26 -0.87 -0.72 4.16
C SER A 26 0.22 -1.57 3.49
N ASN A 27 0.79 -2.56 4.18
CA ASN A 27 1.82 -3.43 3.62
C ASN A 27 1.27 -4.29 2.46
N LEU A 28 0.05 -4.84 2.62
CA LEU A 28 -0.60 -5.61 1.57
C LEU A 28 -0.82 -4.76 0.31
N LEU A 29 -1.25 -3.52 0.49
CA LEU A 29 -1.48 -2.57 -0.59
C LEU A 29 -0.17 -2.20 -1.30
N VAL A 30 0.93 -2.03 -0.55
CA VAL A 30 2.27 -1.81 -1.13
C VAL A 30 2.72 -3.02 -1.95
N ILE A 31 2.56 -4.25 -1.45
CA ILE A 31 2.91 -5.47 -2.21
C ILE A 31 2.11 -5.54 -3.51
N LEU A 32 0.80 -5.30 -3.44
CA LEU A 32 -0.05 -5.26 -4.64
C LEU A 32 0.39 -4.17 -5.62
N LEU A 33 0.77 -3.00 -5.12
CA LEU A 33 1.28 -1.92 -5.95
C LEU A 33 2.58 -2.32 -6.67
N MET A 34 3.53 -2.94 -5.96
CA MET A 34 4.79 -3.42 -6.55
C MET A 34 4.53 -4.45 -7.66
N LEU A 35 3.63 -5.41 -7.41
CA LEU A 35 3.23 -6.41 -8.40
C LEU A 35 2.52 -5.76 -9.60
N ALA A 36 1.65 -4.77 -9.36
CA ALA A 36 0.97 -4.05 -10.43
C ALA A 36 1.97 -3.29 -11.31
N VAL A 37 2.91 -2.54 -10.73
CA VAL A 37 3.96 -1.82 -11.47
C VAL A 37 4.83 -2.80 -12.26
N PHE A 38 5.20 -3.93 -11.67
CA PHE A 38 5.97 -4.97 -12.36
C PHE A 38 5.22 -5.54 -13.56
N ALA A 39 3.96 -5.90 -13.39
CA ALA A 39 3.11 -6.36 -14.49
C ALA A 39 2.96 -5.29 -15.58
N LEU A 40 2.83 -4.03 -15.17
CA LEU A 40 2.71 -2.89 -16.06
C LEU A 40 4.02 -2.66 -16.84
N ALA A 41 5.18 -2.91 -16.26
CA ALA A 41 6.46 -2.88 -16.97
C ALA A 41 6.61 -4.02 -18.00
N ILE A 42 6.03 -5.20 -17.75
CA ILE A 42 5.99 -6.29 -18.73
C ILE A 42 5.01 -5.97 -19.87
N LEU A 43 3.85 -5.40 -19.53
CA LEU A 43 2.77 -5.12 -20.47
C LEU A 43 3.00 -3.86 -21.31
N LEU A 44 3.65 -2.84 -20.75
CA LEU A 44 3.95 -1.63 -21.48
C LEU A 44 5.09 -1.91 -22.47
N PRO A 45 4.83 -1.82 -23.79
CA PRO A 45 5.90 -1.87 -24.76
C PRO A 45 6.81 -0.67 -24.55
N PHE A 46 8.13 -0.89 -24.59
CA PHE A 46 9.10 0.19 -24.47
C PHE A 46 8.85 1.24 -25.57
N PRO A 47 8.51 2.49 -25.23
CA PRO A 47 8.34 3.56 -26.20
C PRO A 47 9.72 4.03 -26.66
N GLY A 48 10.34 3.29 -27.58
CA GLY A 48 11.73 3.54 -27.93
C GLY A 48 12.25 2.69 -29.08
N ASP A 49 11.50 2.63 -30.17
CA ASP A 49 12.10 2.37 -31.48
C ASP A 49 11.62 3.45 -32.47
N ARG A 50 12.17 4.64 -32.28
CA ARG A 50 12.17 5.67 -33.31
C ARG A 50 13.63 6.05 -33.54
N LYS A 51 14.25 5.23 -34.40
CA LYS A 51 15.46 5.43 -35.22
C LYS A 51 16.79 5.56 -34.49
#